data_AF-A0A3D0NHR9-F1
#
_entry.id   AF-A0A3D0NHR9-F1
#
_cell.length_a   1.000
_cell.length_b   1.000
_cell.length_c   1.000
_cell.angle_alpha   90.00
_cell.angle_beta   90.00
_cell.angle_gamma   90.00
#
_symmetry.space_group_name_H-M   'P 1'
#
loop_
_entity.id
_entity.type
_entity.pdbx_description
1 polymer ?
#
loop_
_entity_poly.entity_id
_entity_poly.type
_entity_poly.pdbx_seq_one_letter_code
_entity_poly.pdbx_strand_id
1 'polypeptide(L)' 'MAIKGIIFDMDGTLIDSRLNFDQMRVDLGLPVEAPILETIESYTGDRRLECERILRRHEQRGVQLATVFPGI' A
#
# COMPACT_ATOMS: atom_id res chain seq x y z
N MET A 1 21.68 17.64 23.57
CA MET A 1 21.66 16.52 22.60
C MET A 1 21.25 17.08 21.25
N ALA A 2 22.06 16.88 20.22
CA ALA A 2 21.71 17.30 18.85
C ALA A 2 21.24 16.06 18.07
N ILE A 3 20.06 16.15 17.44
CA ILE A 3 19.61 15.14 16.48
C ILE A 3 20.59 15.16 15.31
N LYS A 4 21.14 13.99 14.95
CA LYS A 4 22.13 13.85 13.87
C LYS A 4 21.57 13.22 12.59
N GLY A 5 20.32 12.75 12.63
CA GLY A 5 19.65 12.13 11.49
C GLY A 5 18.21 11.78 11.84
N ILE A 6 17.35 11.81 10.83
CA ILE A 6 15.95 11.42 10.88
C ILE A 6 15.68 10.55 9.66
N ILE A 7 14.98 9.42 9.86
CA ILE A 7 14.52 8.55 8.78
C ILE A 7 13.01 8.73 8.70
N PHE A 8 12.53 8.99 7.49
CA PHE A 8 11.11 9.11 7.20
C PHE A 8 10.66 7.91 6.37
N ASP A 9 9.49 7.41 6.69
CA ASP A 9 8.75 6.55 5.76
C ASP A 9 8.30 7.37 4.54
N MET A 10 7.90 6.72 3.46
CA MET A 10 7.53 7.39 2.21
C MET A 10 6.02 7.61 2.12
N ASP A 11 5.25 6.53 2.04
CA ASP A 11 3.81 6.58 1.83
C ASP A 11 3.08 7.02 3.10
N GLY A 12 2.19 8.00 2.99
CA GLY A 12 1.49 8.56 4.15
C GLY A 12 2.36 9.44 5.07
N THR A 13 3.65 9.60 4.76
CA THR A 13 4.57 10.48 5.50
C THR A 13 5.12 11.60 4.61
N LEU A 14 5.83 11.25 3.55
CA LEU A 14 6.38 12.22 2.59
C LEU A 14 5.45 12.43 1.39
N ILE A 15 4.75 11.36 1.00
CA ILE A 15 3.91 11.32 -0.20
C ILE A 15 2.49 10.91 0.20
N ASP A 16 1.49 11.68 -0.22
CA ASP A 16 0.10 11.23 -0.28
C ASP A 16 -0.05 10.33 -1.51
N SER A 17 0.20 9.04 -1.35
CA SER A 17 0.08 8.04 -2.42
C SER A 17 -1.38 7.69 -2.75
N ARG A 18 -2.35 8.21 -1.98
CA ARG A 18 -3.79 7.95 -2.14
C ARG A 18 -4.16 6.46 -2.09
N LEU A 19 -3.26 5.61 -1.60
CA LEU A 19 -3.53 4.20 -1.36
C LEU A 19 -4.55 4.07 -0.23
N ASN A 20 -5.67 3.42 -0.52
CA ASN A 20 -6.70 3.14 0.48
C ASN A 20 -6.62 1.66 0.85
N PHE A 21 -5.88 1.37 1.91
CA PHE A 21 -5.65 0.01 2.39
C PHE A 21 -6.94 -0.71 2.81
N ASP A 22 -7.94 0.01 3.32
CA ASP A 22 -9.23 -0.58 3.69
C ASP A 22 -9.99 -1.04 2.45
N GLN A 23 -10.03 -0.20 1.41
CA GLN A 23 -10.63 -0.57 0.13
C GLN A 23 -9.85 -1.71 -0.54
N MET A 24 -8.52 -1.72 -0.44
CA MET A 24 -7.70 -2.81 -0.96
C MET A 24 -8.04 -4.13 -0.29
N ARG A 25 -8.21 -4.17 1.05
CA ARG A 25 -8.63 -5.37 1.77
C ARG A 25 -10.01 -5.85 1.31
N VAL A 26 -10.95 -4.94 1.13
CA VAL A 26 -12.29 -5.27 0.61
C VAL A 26 -12.22 -5.88 -0.79
N ASP A 27 -11.50 -5.24 -1.72
CA ASP A 27 -11.36 -5.70 -3.10
C ASP A 27 -10.63 -7.05 -3.19
N LEU A 28 -9.68 -7.28 -2.30
CA LEU A 28 -8.96 -8.55 -2.18
C LEU A 28 -9.77 -9.62 -1.43
N GLY A 29 -10.89 -9.26 -0.79
CA GLY A 29 -11.68 -10.18 0.04
C GLY A 29 -10.95 -10.62 1.30
N LEU A 30 -10.11 -9.75 1.88
CA LEU A 30 -9.35 -10.01 3.10
C LEU A 30 -10.14 -9.56 4.34
N PRO A 31 -9.91 -10.19 5.50
CA PRO A 31 -10.43 -9.70 6.77
C PRO A 31 -9.98 -8.26 7.08
N VAL A 32 -10.76 -7.57 7.90
CA VAL A 32 -10.40 -6.25 8.44
C VAL A 32 -9.07 -6.38 9.20
N GLU A 33 -8.17 -5.41 9.03
CA GLU A 33 -6.79 -5.41 9.57
C GLU A 33 -5.87 -6.56 9.10
N ALA A 34 -6.28 -7.41 8.16
CA ALA A 34 -5.39 -8.46 7.66
C ALA A 34 -4.14 -7.84 6.97
N PRO A 35 -2.95 -8.42 7.21
CA PRO A 35 -1.71 -7.99 6.56
C PRO A 35 -1.76 -8.39 5.08
N ILE A 36 -1.83 -7.40 4.19
CA ILE A 36 -2.17 -7.62 2.77
C ILE A 36 -1.15 -8.52 2.08
N LEU A 37 0.14 -8.18 2.16
CA LEU A 37 1.19 -8.85 1.40
C LEU A 37 1.39 -10.29 1.90
N GLU A 38 1.50 -10.45 3.21
CA GLU A 38 1.66 -11.73 3.89
C GLU A 38 0.47 -12.66 3.60
N THR A 39 -0.74 -12.11 3.53
CA THR A 39 -1.92 -12.90 3.18
C THR A 39 -1.88 -13.35 1.71
N ILE A 40 -1.47 -12.49 0.78
CA ILE A 40 -1.33 -12.85 -0.64
C ILE A 40 -0.21 -13.88 -0.84
N GLU A 41 0.90 -13.76 -0.12
CA GLU A 41 2.02 -14.70 -0.17
C GLU A 41 1.61 -16.11 0.29
N SER A 42 0.63 -16.21 1.19
CA SER A 42 0.07 -17.49 1.62
C SER A 42 -0.79 -18.20 0.56
N TYR A 43 -1.25 -17.47 -0.47
CA TYR A 43 -2.05 -18.02 -1.55
C TYR A 43 -1.20 -18.65 -2.66
N THR A 44 -1.80 -19.57 -3.42
CA THR A 44 -1.17 -20.24 -4.55
C THR A 44 -2.12 -20.29 -5.76
N GLY A 45 -1.56 -20.57 -6.93
CA GLY A 45 -2.32 -20.72 -8.18
C GLY A 45 -3.08 -19.45 -8.58
N ASP A 46 -4.26 -19.63 -9.18
CA ASP A 46 -5.07 -18.54 -9.74
C ASP A 46 -5.46 -17.49 -8.71
N ARG A 47 -5.63 -17.90 -7.44
CA ARG A 47 -6.00 -16.97 -6.37
C ARG A 47 -4.90 -15.94 -6.11
N ARG A 48 -3.64 -16.37 -6.08
CA ARG A 48 -2.50 -15.46 -5.91
C ARG A 48 -2.39 -14.50 -7.09
N LEU A 49 -2.49 -15.01 -8.32
CA LEU A 49 -2.42 -14.20 -9.54
C LEU A 49 -3.50 -13.12 -9.57
N GLU A 50 -4.73 -13.47 -9.18
CA GLU A 50 -5.83 -12.52 -9.13
C GLU A 50 -5.59 -11.44 -8.06
N CYS A 51 -5.14 -11.83 -6.87
CA CYS A 51 -4.79 -10.88 -5.81
C CYS A 51 -3.66 -9.93 -6.24
N GLU A 52 -2.60 -10.44 -6.87
CA GLU A 52 -1.49 -9.62 -7.39
C GLU A 52 -1.97 -8.65 -8.48
N ARG A 53 -2.91 -9.06 -9.32
CA ARG A 53 -3.52 -8.20 -10.36
C ARG A 53 -4.34 -7.06 -9.75
N ILE A 54 -5.13 -7.35 -8.72
CA ILE A 54 -5.91 -6.34 -7.97
C ILE A 54 -4.96 -5.38 -7.27
N LEU A 55 -3.95 -5.89 -6.56
CA LEU A 55 -2.93 -5.08 -5.87
C LEU A 55 -2.23 -4.13 -6.84
N ARG A 56 -1.77 -4.63 -7.99
CA ARG A 56 -1.11 -3.81 -9.02
C ARG A 56 -1.98 -2.68 -9.56
N ARG A 57 -3.30 -2.87 -9.64
CA ARG A 57 -4.23 -1.82 -10.08
C ARG A 57 -4.27 -0.66 -9.07
N HIS A 58 -4.30 -0.98 -7.78
CA HIS A 58 -4.25 0.02 -6.71
C HIS A 58 -2.92 0.78 -6.72
N GLU A 59 -1.80 0.06 -6.86
CA GLU A 59 -0.46 0.66 -7.00
C GLU A 59 -0.37 1.63 -8.20
N GLN A 60 -0.82 1.20 -9.38
CA GLN A 60 -0.82 2.04 -10.58
C GLN A 60 -1.66 3.31 -10.40
N ARG A 61 -2.80 3.19 -9.72
CA ARG A 61 -3.63 4.34 -9.38
C ARG A 61 -2.90 5.27 -8.39
N GLY A 62 -2.21 4.70 -7.41
CA GLY A 62 -1.39 5.45 -6.46
C GLY A 62 -0.31 6.26 -7.17
N VAL A 63 0.44 5.65 -8.09
CA VAL A 63 1.47 6.35 -8.89
C VAL A 63 0.90 7.54 -9.67
N GLN A 64 -0.31 7.41 -10.23
CA GLN A 64 -0.93 8.46 -11.04
C GLN A 64 -1.46 9.63 -10.20
N LEU A 65 -1.85 9.37 -8.96
CA LEU A 65 -2.51 10.35 -8.09
C LEU A 65 -1.58 10.87 -6.98
N ALA A 66 -0.38 10.30 -6.85
CA ALA A 66 0.54 10.63 -5.79
C ALA A 66 0.94 12.09 -5.84
N THR A 67 0.88 12.75 -4.68
CA THR A 67 1.36 14.11 -4.49
C THR A 67 2.22 14.20 -3.24
N VAL A 68 3.21 15.08 -3.26
CA VAL A 68 4.04 15.36 -2.08
C VAL A 68 3.20 16.08 -1.01
N PHE A 69 3.34 15.70 0.26
CA PHE A 69 2.65 16.40 1.35
C PHE A 69 3.16 17.85 1.48
N PRO A 70 2.30 18.81 1.86
CA PRO A 70 2.74 20.19 2.07
C PRO A 70 3.87 20.28 3.11
N GLY A 71 4.98 20.91 2.74
CA GLY A 71 6.13 21.12 3.64
C GLY A 71 7.23 20.07 3.53
N ILE A 72 7.08 19.10 2.63
CA ILE A 72 8.16 18.24 2.11
C ILE A 72 8.73 18.88 0.85
#